data_AF-A0A6N9V6P0-F1
#
_entry.id   AF-A0A6N9V6P0-F1
#
_cell.length_a   1.000
_cell.length_b   1.000
_cell.length_c   1.000
_cell.angle_alpha   90.00
_cell.angle_beta   90.00
_cell.angle_gamma   90.00
#
_symmetry.space_group_name_H-M   'P 1'
#
loop_
_entity.id
_entity.type
_entity.pdbx_description
1 polymer ?
#
loop_
_entity_poly.entity_id
_entity_poly.type
_entity_poly.pdbx_seq_one_letter_code
_entity_poly.pdbx_strand_id
1 'polypeptide(L)' 'TNNALRTPETVARHLTDLGIPTEAGEVVNSAQAVARLIADQVPTGARVLVVGGEGLRVALRERGLVPVESADEDPAAVA' A
#
# COMPACT_ATOMS: atom_id res chain seq x y z
N THR A 1 -8.42 -8.84 -0.99
CA THR A 1 -8.00 -8.94 -2.41
C THR A 1 -6.49 -8.97 -2.51
N ASN A 2 -5.90 -9.77 -3.40
CA ASN A 2 -4.45 -9.79 -3.60
C ASN A 2 -3.95 -8.71 -4.57
N ASN A 3 -4.82 -7.77 -4.93
CA ASN A 3 -4.47 -6.65 -5.81
C ASN A 3 -3.94 -5.46 -4.98
N ALA A 4 -2.66 -5.13 -5.19
CA ALA A 4 -1.96 -4.02 -4.54
C ALA A 4 -2.02 -2.69 -5.34
N LEU A 5 -2.66 -2.67 -6.51
CA LEU A 5 -2.68 -1.49 -7.38
C LEU A 5 -3.61 -0.39 -6.88
N ARG A 6 -4.77 -0.77 -6.31
CA ARG A 6 -5.85 0.14 -5.91
C ARG A 6 -5.93 0.25 -4.39
N THR A 7 -6.26 1.44 -3.91
CA THR A 7 -6.53 1.67 -2.49
C THR A 7 -7.84 0.98 -2.05
N PRO A 8 -8.01 0.68 -0.75
CA PRO A 8 -9.28 0.18 -0.21
C PRO A 8 -10.49 1.04 -0.60
N GLU A 9 -10.37 2.37 -0.58
CA GLU A 9 -11.44 3.31 -0.94
C GLU A 9 -11.84 3.16 -2.41
N THR A 10 -10.86 2.96 -3.30
CA THR A 10 -11.12 2.80 -4.73
C THR A 10 -11.86 1.49 -5.00
N VAL A 11 -11.52 0.42 -4.27
CA VAL A 11 -12.21 -0.87 -4.39
C VAL A 11 -13.61 -0.80 -3.78
N ALA A 12 -13.76 -0.21 -2.61
CA ALA A 12 -15.04 -0.02 -1.92
C ALA A 12 -16.03 0.80 -2.76
N ARG A 13 -15.56 1.91 -3.36
CA ARG A 13 -16.35 2.69 -4.32
C ARG A 13 -16.77 1.85 -5.51
N HIS A 14 -15.85 1.07 -6.10
CA HIS A 14 -16.18 0.22 -7.25
C HIS A 14 -17.24 -0.84 -6.92
N LEU A 15 -17.17 -1.46 -5.74
CA LEU A 15 -18.19 -2.41 -5.28
C LEU A 15 -19.54 -1.70 -5.05
N THR A 16 -19.51 -0.50 -4.46
CA THR A 16 -20.70 0.34 -4.26
C THR A 16 -21.36 0.72 -5.59
N ASP A 17 -20.56 1.10 -6.60
CA ASP A 17 -21.05 1.42 -7.95
C ASP A 17 -21.71 0.20 -8.65
N LEU A 18 -21.31 -1.02 -8.26
CA LEU A 18 -21.92 -2.27 -8.72
C LEU A 18 -23.17 -2.67 -7.90
N GLY A 19 -23.61 -1.83 -6.97
CA GLY A 19 -24.77 -2.05 -6.13
C GLY A 19 -24.51 -2.85 -4.86
N ILE A 20 -23.24 -3.00 -4.46
CA ILE A 20 -22.84 -3.67 -3.21
C ILE A 20 -22.33 -2.58 -2.26
N PRO A 21 -23.14 -2.09 -1.30
CA PRO A 21 -22.67 -1.12 -0.31
C PRO A 21 -21.42 -1.67 0.38
N THR A 22 -20.31 -0.95 0.29
CA THR A 22 -19.04 -1.37 0.87
C THR A 22 -18.27 -0.16 1.36
N GLU A 23 -17.81 -0.20 2.60
CA GLU A 23 -16.94 0.80 3.21
C GLU A 23 -15.47 0.44 2.99
N ALA A 24 -14.59 1.44 3.01
CA ALA A 24 -13.15 1.23 2.81
C ALA A 24 -12.55 0.26 3.85
N GLY A 25 -13.03 0.32 5.11
CA GLY A 25 -12.57 -0.56 6.19
C GLY A 25 -12.94 -2.03 6.00
N GLU A 26 -13.89 -2.34 5.12
CA GLU A 26 -14.29 -3.71 4.78
C GLU A 26 -13.40 -4.32 3.68
N VAL A 27 -12.54 -3.51 3.05
CA VAL A 27 -11.62 -3.97 2.02
C VAL A 27 -10.22 -4.12 2.60
N VAL A 28 -9.76 -5.37 2.67
CA VAL A 28 -8.36 -5.69 2.98
C VAL A 28 -7.64 -6.08 1.69
N ASN A 29 -6.46 -5.50 1.44
CA ASN A 29 -5.63 -5.83 0.28
C ASN A 29 -4.19 -6.25 0.63
N SER A 30 -3.49 -6.84 -0.34
CA SER A 30 -2.10 -7.30 -0.18
C SER A 30 -1.11 -6.16 0.05
N ALA A 31 -1.37 -4.95 -0.47
CA ALA A 31 -0.53 -3.78 -0.22
C ALA A 31 -0.42 -3.45 1.28
N GLN A 32 -1.55 -3.49 2.01
CA GLN A 32 -1.57 -3.29 3.46
C GLN A 32 -0.78 -4.36 4.21
N ALA A 33 -0.83 -5.61 3.75
CA ALA A 33 -0.09 -6.72 4.35
C ALA A 33 1.42 -6.56 4.12
N VAL A 34 1.84 -6.24 2.89
CA VAL A 34 3.26 -6.01 2.55
C VAL A 34 3.82 -4.81 3.32
N ALA A 35 3.10 -3.69 3.35
CA ALA A 35 3.55 -2.50 4.07
C ALA A 35 3.78 -2.75 5.56
N ARG A 36 2.89 -3.54 6.20
CA ARG A 36 3.08 -3.96 7.59
C ARG A 36 4.33 -4.82 7.76
N LEU A 37 4.51 -5.83 6.90
CA LEU A 37 5.65 -6.74 6.97
C LEU A 37 7.00 -6.01 6.81
N ILE A 38 7.07 -5.01 5.92
CA ILE A 38 8.28 -4.21 5.74
C ILE A 38 8.51 -3.31 6.96
N ALA A 39 7.48 -2.64 7.47
CA ALA A 39 7.60 -1.77 8.64
C ALA A 39 8.11 -2.50 9.89
N ASP A 40 7.85 -3.81 10.02
CA ASP A 40 8.36 -4.63 11.11
C ASP A 40 9.86 -5.00 10.94
N GLN A 41 10.46 -4.76 9.76
CA GLN A 41 11.82 -5.17 9.41
C GLN A 41 12.79 -4.01 9.15
N VAL A 42 12.29 -2.79 8.98
CA VAL A 42 13.11 -1.61 8.70
C VAL A 42 12.84 -0.49 9.73
N PRO A 43 13.78 0.44 9.95
CA PRO A 43 13.54 1.59 10.81
C PRO A 43 12.35 2.44 10.34
N THR A 44 11.65 3.09 11.27
CA THR A 44 10.64 4.11 10.94
C THR A 44 11.25 5.20 10.06
N GLY A 45 10.52 5.64 9.05
CA GLY A 45 11.00 6.64 8.08
C GLY A 45 11.96 6.08 7.03
N ALA A 46 12.21 4.77 6.99
CA ALA A 46 13.04 4.16 5.96
C ALA A 46 12.44 4.33 4.56
N ARG A 47 13.34 4.47 3.58
CA ARG A 47 12.98 4.52 2.16
C ARG A 47 12.67 3.13 1.64
N VAL A 48 11.61 3.01 0.86
CA VAL A 48 11.18 1.76 0.24
C VAL A 48 10.95 2.00 -1.23
N LEU A 49 11.73 1.31 -2.08
CA LEU A 49 11.55 1.40 -3.53
C LEU A 49 10.25 0.70 -3.92
N VAL A 50 9.38 1.43 -4.60
CA VAL A 50 8.05 0.92 -4.96
C VAL A 50 8.00 0.43 -6.40
N VAL A 51 7.62 -0.84 -6.56
CA VAL A 51 7.27 -1.50 -7.81
C VAL A 51 5.79 -1.87 -7.75
N GLY A 52 4.93 -0.85 -7.83
CA GLY A 52 3.50 -1.05 -7.68
C GLY A 52 2.68 0.22 -7.88
N GLY A 53 1.37 0.08 -7.69
CA GLY A 53 0.41 1.18 -7.85
C GLY A 53 0.18 2.00 -6.58
N GLU A 54 -0.79 2.91 -6.66
CA GLU A 54 -1.10 3.83 -5.57
C GLU A 54 -1.53 3.12 -4.28
N GLY A 55 -2.20 1.96 -4.38
CA GLY A 55 -2.55 1.14 -3.22
C GLY A 55 -1.34 0.80 -2.34
N LEU A 56 -0.21 0.48 -2.95
CA LEU A 56 1.03 0.18 -2.24
C LEU A 56 1.69 1.45 -1.68
N ARG A 57 1.75 2.53 -2.47
CA ARG A 57 2.33 3.81 -2.00
C ARG A 57 1.61 4.35 -0.77
N VAL A 58 0.27 4.33 -0.78
CA VAL A 58 -0.54 4.77 0.37
C VAL A 58 -0.28 3.87 1.58
N ALA A 59 -0.36 2.55 1.40
CA ALA A 59 -0.14 1.60 2.49
C ALA A 59 1.23 1.76 3.17
N LEU A 60 2.29 2.03 2.40
CA LEU A 60 3.63 2.30 2.93
C LEU A 60 3.67 3.60 3.75
N ARG A 61 3.08 4.69 3.23
CA ARG A 61 3.01 5.99 3.95
C ARG A 61 2.24 5.87 5.26
N GLU A 62 1.14 5.13 5.28
CA GLU A 62 0.35 4.86 6.50
C GLU A 62 1.13 4.12 7.59
N ARG A 63 2.20 3.41 7.22
CA ARG A 63 3.13 2.75 8.15
C ARG A 63 4.34 3.61 8.50
N GLY A 64 4.36 4.87 8.08
CA GLY A 64 5.47 5.79 8.35
C GLY A 64 6.73 5.49 7.54
N LEU A 65 6.60 4.77 6.42
CA LEU A 65 7.68 4.52 5.47
C LEU A 65 7.67 5.57 4.36
N VAL A 66 8.79 5.72 3.67
CA VAL A 66 8.98 6.71 2.60
C VAL A 66 9.07 6.00 1.25
N PRO A 67 8.00 5.96 0.44
CA PRO A 67 8.05 5.44 -0.92
C PRO A 67 9.04 6.24 -1.78
N VAL A 68 9.91 5.55 -2.50
CA VAL A 68 10.85 6.13 -3.47
C VAL A 68 10.70 5.47 -4.84
N GLU A 69 11.17 6.13 -5.89
CA GLU A 69 10.99 5.67 -7.29
C GLU A 69 12.31 5.25 -7.95
N SER A 70 13.46 5.56 -7.34
CA SER A 70 14.77 5.08 -7.80
C SER A 70 15.56 4.33 -6.74
N ALA A 71 16.36 3.36 -7.18
CA ALA A 71 17.37 2.73 -6.35
C ALA A 71 18.50 3.71 -5.95
N ASP A 72 18.68 4.80 -6.70
CA ASP A 72 19.67 5.86 -6.38
C ASP A 72 19.33 6.59 -5.06
N GLU A 73 18.10 6.45 -4.57
CA GLU A 73 17.65 7.05 -3.31
C GLU A 73 18.06 6.23 -2.07
N ASP A 74 18.83 5.15 -2.26
CA ASP A 74 19.34 4.23 -1.22
C ASP A 74 18.20 3.64 -0.36
N PRO A 75 17.28 2.85 -0.97
CA PRO A 75 16.16 2.25 -0.28
C PRO A 75 16.61 1.10 0.63
N ALA A 76 15.99 0.99 1.81
CA ALA A 76 16.25 -0.11 2.76
C ALA A 76 15.50 -1.40 2.39
N ALA A 77 14.47 -1.31 1.54
CA ALA A 77 13.67 -2.43 1.06
C ALA A 77 13.04 -2.13 -0.32
N VAL A 78 12.52 -3.17 -0.97
CA VAL A 78 11.76 -3.09 -2.23
C VAL A 78 10.38 -3.69 -1.99
N ALA A 79 9.34 -3.04 -2.49
CA ALA A 79 7.94 -3.44 -2.32
C ALA A 79 7.18 -3.47 -3.65
#